data_AF-A0A1F9U052-F1
#
_entry.id   AF-A0A1F9U052-F1
#
_cell.length_a   1.000
_cell.length_b   1.000
_cell.length_c   1.000
_cell.angle_alpha   90.00
_cell.angle_beta   90.00
_cell.angle_gamma   90.00
#
_symmetry.space_group_name_H-M   'P 1'
#
loop_
_entity.id
_entity.type
_entity.pdbx_description
1 polymer ?
#
loop_
_entity_poly.entity_id
_entity_poly.type
_entity_poly.pdbx_seq_one_letter_code
_entity_poly.pdbx_strand_id
1 'polypeptide(L)' 'MRQCFYCGKSYKGGGTRKLLRGHYNPTNFSKKRVNLQLVADAKSGVRVLSCTSCMRTKVKVRKPRAAKKPLAKKTA' A
#
# COMPACT_ATOMS: atom_id res chain seq x y z
N MET A 1 -7.22 -12.99 -12.04
CA MET A 1 -6.31 -11.81 -12.14
C MET A 1 -5.47 -11.73 -10.87
N ARG A 2 -4.16 -11.45 -10.95
CA ARG A 2 -3.34 -11.26 -9.73
C ARG A 2 -3.66 -9.90 -9.11
N GLN A 3 -4.23 -9.90 -7.90
CA GLN A 3 -4.63 -8.71 -7.15
C GLN A 3 -4.24 -8.86 -5.68
N CYS A 4 -4.06 -7.73 -5.00
CA CYS A 4 -3.83 -7.73 -3.56
C CYS A 4 -5.12 -8.14 -2.83
N PHE A 5 -5.04 -9.15 -1.97
CA PHE A 5 -6.16 -9.62 -1.16
C PHE A 5 -6.74 -8.54 -0.24
N TYR A 6 -5.92 -7.62 0.26
CA TYR A 6 -6.37 -6.61 1.23
C TYR A 6 -6.85 -5.29 0.64
N CYS A 7 -6.31 -4.84 -0.49
CA CYS A 7 -6.65 -3.54 -1.07
C CYS A 7 -7.16 -3.62 -2.51
N GLY A 8 -7.30 -4.82 -3.07
CA GLY A 8 -7.81 -5.05 -4.42
C GLY A 8 -6.91 -4.52 -5.54
N LYS A 9 -5.77 -3.89 -5.22
CA LYS A 9 -4.87 -3.30 -6.23
C LYS A 9 -4.37 -4.40 -7.18
N SER A 10 -4.64 -4.18 -8.46
CA SER A 10 -4.17 -4.99 -9.58
C SER A 10 -3.29 -4.15 -10.50
N TYR A 11 -2.91 -4.70 -11.64
CA TYR A 11 -2.15 -3.98 -12.66
C TYR A 11 -2.89 -2.70 -13.11
N LYS A 12 -2.14 -1.63 -13.36
CA LYS A 12 -2.66 -0.40 -13.96
C LYS A 12 -2.05 -0.18 -15.33
N GLY A 13 -2.85 0.21 -16.31
CA GLY A 13 -2.34 0.71 -17.59
C GLY A 13 -1.72 2.09 -17.40
N GLY A 14 -0.58 2.34 -18.04
CA GLY A 14 0.01 3.67 -18.02
C GLY A 14 0.94 3.89 -19.21
N GLY A 15 0.83 5.08 -19.80
CA GLY A 15 1.78 5.56 -20.79
C GLY A 15 3.18 5.68 -20.18
N THR A 16 4.18 5.36 -21.00
CA THR A 16 5.59 5.66 -20.75
C THR A 16 5.93 6.90 -21.55
N ARG A 17 6.73 7.80 -20.96
CA ARG A 17 7.27 8.97 -21.64
C ARG A 17 8.78 8.85 -21.65
N LYS A 18 9.41 9.15 -22.78
CA LYS A 18 10.87 9.31 -22.87
C LYS A 18 11.19 10.77 -23.15
N LEU A 19 12.23 11.27 -22.49
CA LEU A 19 12.77 12.59 -22.77
C LEU A 19 13.57 12.51 -24.06
N LEU A 20 13.14 13.23 -25.09
CA LEU A 20 13.79 13.31 -26.39
C LEU A 20 13.96 14.78 -26.73
N ARG A 21 15.21 15.22 -26.96
CA ARG A 21 15.56 16.59 -27.37
C ARG A 21 14.84 17.69 -26.56
N GLY A 22 14.77 17.52 -25.24
CA GLY A 22 14.18 18.50 -24.32
C GLY A 22 12.68 18.33 -24.01
N HIS A 23 11.97 17.40 -24.65
CA HIS A 23 10.53 17.18 -24.42
C HIS A 23 10.18 15.73 -24.07
N TYR A 24 9.24 15.54 -23.13
CA TYR A 24 8.75 14.22 -22.74
C TYR A 24 7.67 13.73 -23.71
N ASN A 25 8.07 12.89 -24.66
CA ASN A 25 7.15 12.33 -25.65
C ASN A 25 6.54 11.00 -25.16
N PRO A 26 5.21 10.81 -25.31
CA PRO A 26 4.57 9.52 -25.03
C PRO A 26 5.05 8.48 -26.05
N THR A 27 5.61 7.37 -25.57
CA THR A 27 6.23 6.37 -26.45
C THR A 27 5.41 5.10 -26.56
N ASN A 28 5.01 4.51 -25.43
CA ASN A 28 4.32 3.22 -25.42
C ASN A 28 3.38 3.13 -24.20
N PHE A 29 2.27 2.40 -24.34
CA PHE A 29 1.44 2.01 -23.21
C PHE A 29 1.93 0.69 -22.63
N SER A 30 2.17 0.66 -21.32
CA SER A 30 2.64 -0.52 -20.61
C SER A 30 1.76 -0.83 -19.41
N LYS A 31 1.76 -2.11 -19.01
CA LYS A 31 1.09 -2.56 -17.78
C LYS A 31 2.04 -2.34 -16.60
N LYS A 32 1.70 -1.42 -15.69
CA LYS A 32 2.41 -1.22 -14.42
C LYS A 32 1.85 -2.22 -13.41
N ARG A 33 2.64 -3.25 -13.09
CA ARG A 33 2.28 -4.28 -12.11
C ARG A 33 2.47 -3.76 -10.69
N VAL A 34 1.60 -4.19 -9.78
CA VAL A 34 1.78 -3.97 -8.35
C VAL A 34 2.77 -5.00 -7.83
N ASN A 35 3.67 -4.60 -6.94
CA ASN A 35 4.58 -5.52 -6.24
C ASN A 35 3.79 -6.41 -5.27
N LEU A 36 3.24 -7.50 -5.80
CA LEU A 36 2.53 -8.53 -5.06
C LEU A 36 3.52 -9.58 -4.55
N GLN A 37 3.38 -9.95 -3.29
CA GLN A 37 4.18 -10.95 -2.59
C GLN A 37 3.25 -11.96 -1.93
N LEU A 38 3.69 -13.21 -1.84
CA LEU A 38 2.96 -14.25 -1.12
C LEU A 38 3.27 -14.12 0.37
N VAL A 39 2.24 -13.93 1.20
CA VAL A 39 2.38 -13.74 2.65
C VAL A 39 1.39 -14.62 3.41
N ALA A 40 1.77 -15.08 4.60
CA ALA A 40 0.82 -15.75 5.50
C ALA A 40 -0.11 -14.71 6.12
N ASP A 41 -1.42 -14.94 6.03
CA ASP A 41 -2.42 -14.08 6.66
C ASP A 41 -2.48 -14.37 8.16
N ALA A 42 -2.30 -13.33 8.97
CA ALA A 42 -2.19 -13.46 10.42
C ALA A 42 -3.48 -13.95 11.11
N LYS A 43 -4.63 -13.85 10.45
CA LYS A 43 -5.93 -14.29 11.02
C LYS A 43 -6.28 -15.72 10.66
N SER A 44 -5.96 -16.14 9.45
CA SER A 44 -6.38 -17.44 8.90
C SER A 44 -5.23 -18.44 8.78
N GLY A 45 -3.97 -18.00 8.87
CA GLY A 45 -2.80 -18.84 8.63
C GLY A 45 -2.55 -19.19 7.15
N VAL A 46 -3.48 -18.84 6.26
CA VAL A 46 -3.41 -19.17 4.83
C VAL A 46 -2.48 -18.22 4.08
N ARG A 47 -1.79 -18.72 3.05
CA ARG A 47 -0.96 -17.91 2.17
C ARG A 47 -1.82 -17.12 1.17
N VAL A 48 -1.70 -15.79 1.19
CA VAL A 48 -2.42 -14.86 0.31
C VAL A 48 -1.46 -13.94 -0.45
N LEU A 49 -1.90 -13.43 -1.60
CA LEU A 49 -1.15 -12.40 -2.34
C LEU A 49 -1.43 -11.02 -1.74
N SER A 50 -0.39 -10.33 -1.29
CA SER A 50 -0.47 -9.00 -0.70
C SER A 50 0.54 -8.05 -1.33
N CYS A 51 0.19 -6.78 -1.51
CA CYS A 51 1.14 -5.79 -1.99
C CYS A 51 2.09 -5.31 -0.87
N THR A 52 3.29 -4.89 -1.25
CA THR A 52 4.32 -4.43 -0.29
C THR A 52 3.85 -3.32 0.65
N SER A 53 2.97 -2.41 0.19
CA SER A 53 2.40 -1.38 1.06
C SER A 53 1.50 -1.96 2.16
N CYS A 54 0.68 -2.95 1.82
CA CYS A 54 -0.22 -3.60 2.77
C CYS A 54 0.54 -4.53 3.72
N MET A 55 1.59 -5.19 3.24
CA MET A 55 2.50 -5.97 4.08
C MET A 55 3.13 -5.08 5.15
N ARG A 56 3.69 -3.93 4.76
CA ARG A 56 4.31 -2.98 5.71
C ARG A 56 3.33 -2.42 6.75
N THR A 57 2.10 -2.08 6.36
CA THR A 57 1.12 -1.53 7.30
C THR A 57 0.55 -2.57 8.26
N LYS A 58 0.37 -3.82 7.82
CA LYS A 58 -0.14 -4.90 8.68
C LYS A 58 0.87 -5.40 9.70
N VAL A 59 2.16 -5.37 9.38
CA VAL A 59 3.24 -5.71 10.34
C VAL A 59 3.34 -4.64 11.44
N LYS A 60 2.86 -3.42 11.19
CA LYS A 60 2.87 -2.35 12.19
C LYS A 60 1.76 -2.61 13.23
N VAL A 61 2.11 -3.35 14.29
CA VAL A 61 1.28 -3.43 15.51
C VAL A 61 1.01 -1.99 15.94
N ARG A 62 -0.26 -1.57 15.95
CA ARG A 62 -0.64 -0.27 16.51
C ARG A 62 -0.25 -0.31 17.98
N LYS A 63 0.86 0.33 18.37
CA LYS A 63 1.10 0.65 19.78
C LYS A 63 -0.16 1.37 20.27
N PRO A 64 -0.82 0.91 21.35
CA PRO A 64 -1.94 1.66 21.90
C PRO A 64 -1.44 3.08 22.14
N ARG A 65 -2.16 4.08 21.61
CA ARG A 65 -1.83 5.47 21.93
C ARG A 65 -1.97 5.57 23.44
N ALA A 66 -0.92 5.98 24.14
CA ALA A 66 -0.97 6.21 25.58
C ALA A 66 -2.22 7.04 25.87
N ALA A 67 -3.08 6.54 26.76
CA ALA A 67 -4.32 7.20 27.12
C ALA A 67 -3.99 8.65 27.49
N LYS A 68 -4.60 9.61 26.80
CA LYS A 68 -4.45 11.02 27.16
C LYS A 68 -4.96 11.15 28.59
N LYS A 69 -4.10 11.60 29.53
CA LYS A 69 -4.54 11.92 30.90
C LYS A 69 -5.72 12.90 30.81
N PRO A 70 -6.81 12.70 31.59
CA PRO A 70 -7.91 13.65 31.59
C PRO A 70 -7.38 15.02 32.02
N LEU A 71 -7.75 16.06 31.26
CA LEU A 71 -7.42 17.44 31.60
C LEU A 71 -8.05 17.74 32.97
N ALA A 72 -7.24 18.07 33.97
CA ALA A 72 -7.75 18.49 35.27
C ALA A 72 -8.65 19.71 35.06
N LYS A 73 -9.93 19.59 35.42
CA LYS A 73 -10.87 20.72 35.42
C LYS A 73 -10.38 21.73 36.44
N LYS A 74 -9.91 22.90 35.99
CA LYS A 74 -9.65 24.04 36.87
C LYS A 74 -11.00 24.57 37.35
N THR A 75 -11.35 24.32 38.60
CA THR A 75 -12.40 25.06 39.31
C THR A 75 -11.82 26.42 39.69
N ALA A 76 -12.51 27.49 39.31
CA ALA A 76 -12.30 28.84 39.81
C ALA A 76 -13.41 29.15 40.81
#